data_AF-A0A965AXL1-F1
#
_entry.id   AF-A0A965AXL1-F1
#
_cell.length_a   1.000
_cell.length_b   1.000
_cell.length_c   1.000
_cell.angle_alpha   90.00
_cell.angle_beta   90.00
_cell.angle_gamma   90.00
#
_symmetry.space_group_name_H-M   'P 1'
#
loop_
_entity.id
_entity.type
_entity.pdbx_description
1 polymer ?
#
loop_
_entity_poly.entity_id
_entity_poly.type
_entity_poly.pdbx_seq_one_letter_code
_entity_poly.pdbx_strand_id
1 'polypeptide(L)'
;MLPHSNHAPQGLWLGRVERRGIGPSIVTLRGNDLIDITSNETPTMASLLDRPDVINYVRTATGPVIAQLDELGGDVTLLSPADVQAIKASGVTFAQSMVERVIEERAAGDADLAQEIRNRVTAVIGDSLSGIEPGSAKAMHVKEVLQREGMWSQYLEVGIGPDAEVFTKCQPMASVGWGADVGIHPMSTWNNPEPEIV
;
A
#
# COMPACT_ATOMS: atom_id res chain seq x y z
N MET A 1 -8.68 -12.10 10.40
CA MET A 1 -10.07 -12.58 10.21
C MET A 1 -10.39 -12.52 8.73
N LEU A 2 -10.65 -13.67 8.09
CA LEU A 2 -10.99 -13.69 6.65
C LEU A 2 -12.24 -12.82 6.38
N PRO A 3 -12.42 -12.28 5.17
CA PRO A 3 -13.66 -11.61 4.84
C PRO A 3 -14.78 -12.65 4.86
N HIS A 4 -15.65 -12.60 5.88
CA HIS A 4 -16.78 -13.53 6.02
C HIS A 4 -18.10 -12.95 5.49
N SER A 5 -18.09 -11.72 4.97
CA SER A 5 -19.27 -11.04 4.46
C SER A 5 -18.93 -10.03 3.36
N ASN A 6 -19.81 -9.94 2.36
CA ASN A 6 -19.71 -8.97 1.28
C ASN A 6 -20.42 -7.66 1.67
N HIS A 7 -19.65 -6.70 2.18
CA HIS A 7 -20.20 -5.40 2.63
C HIS A 7 -20.60 -4.45 1.49
N ALA A 8 -20.18 -4.72 0.26
CA ALA A 8 -20.62 -3.96 -0.92
C ALA A 8 -21.06 -4.93 -2.02
N PRO A 9 -22.28 -5.50 -1.92
CA PRO A 9 -22.78 -6.51 -2.86
C PRO A 9 -22.95 -5.98 -4.30
N GLN A 10 -22.98 -4.65 -4.46
CA GLN A 10 -23.06 -3.97 -5.75
C GLN A 10 -21.67 -3.83 -6.41
N GLY A 11 -20.60 -4.11 -5.67
CA GLY A 11 -19.22 -4.01 -6.12
C GLY A 11 -18.89 -5.05 -7.17
N LEU A 12 -17.94 -4.72 -8.05
CA LEU A 12 -17.33 -5.67 -8.96
C LEU A 12 -16.03 -6.17 -8.34
N TRP A 13 -16.11 -7.35 -7.72
CA TRP A 13 -15.00 -7.92 -6.99
C TRP A 13 -14.17 -8.84 -7.86
N LEU A 14 -12.86 -8.69 -7.78
CA LEU A 14 -11.88 -9.43 -8.57
C LEU A 14 -10.72 -9.79 -7.64
N GLY A 15 -10.26 -11.04 -7.72
CA GLY A 15 -9.20 -11.52 -6.85
C GLY A 15 -8.55 -12.79 -7.36
N ARG A 16 -7.70 -13.37 -6.52
CA ARG A 16 -7.01 -14.63 -6.78
C ARG A 16 -7.11 -15.55 -5.58
N VAL A 17 -7.18 -16.84 -5.85
CA VAL A 17 -7.14 -17.89 -4.83
C VAL A 17 -6.20 -18.99 -5.22
N GLU A 18 -5.67 -19.68 -4.23
CA GLU A 18 -5.03 -20.99 -4.39
C GLU A 18 -6.09 -22.06 -4.14
N ARG A 19 -6.27 -22.96 -5.09
CA ARG A 19 -7.17 -24.12 -4.98
C ARG A 19 -6.33 -25.37 -4.75
N ARG A 20 -6.52 -26.03 -3.61
CA ARG A 20 -5.73 -27.20 -3.22
C ARG A 20 -5.78 -28.28 -4.31
N GLY A 21 -4.61 -28.68 -4.81
CA GLY A 21 -4.47 -29.71 -5.83
C GLY A 21 -4.80 -29.27 -7.26
N ILE A 22 -5.17 -28.01 -7.48
CA ILE A 22 -5.48 -27.43 -8.79
C ILE A 22 -4.50 -26.29 -9.11
N GLY A 23 -4.26 -25.39 -8.15
CA GLY A 23 -3.35 -24.26 -8.28
C GLY A 23 -4.05 -22.89 -8.24
N PRO A 24 -3.33 -21.82 -8.62
CA PRO A 24 -3.86 -20.46 -8.63
C PRO A 24 -5.02 -20.28 -9.62
N SER A 25 -6.05 -19.57 -9.20
CA SER A 25 -7.21 -19.24 -10.03
C SER A 25 -7.63 -17.79 -9.86
N ILE A 26 -8.08 -17.16 -10.95
CA ILE A 26 -8.68 -15.83 -10.94
C ILE A 26 -10.16 -15.98 -10.63
N VAL A 27 -10.64 -15.17 -9.70
CA VAL A 27 -12.01 -15.28 -9.20
C VAL A 27 -12.73 -13.95 -9.20
N THR A 28 -14.04 -14.01 -9.34
CA THR A 28 -14.96 -12.90 -9.03
C THR A 28 -15.93 -13.31 -7.94
N LEU A 29 -16.30 -12.37 -7.07
CA LEU A 29 -17.31 -12.59 -6.02
C LEU A 29 -18.64 -11.98 -6.47
N ARG A 30 -19.70 -12.80 -6.52
CA ARG A 30 -21.07 -12.36 -6.82
C ARG A 30 -22.01 -12.80 -5.71
N GLY A 31 -22.53 -11.85 -4.94
CA GLY A 31 -23.16 -12.17 -3.67
C GLY A 31 -22.13 -12.78 -2.72
N ASN A 32 -22.32 -14.05 -2.36
CA ASN A 32 -21.37 -14.85 -1.59
C ASN A 32 -20.63 -15.90 -2.44
N ASP A 33 -21.02 -16.08 -3.70
CA ASP A 33 -20.44 -17.08 -4.58
C ASP A 33 -19.07 -16.60 -5.09
N LEU A 34 -18.03 -17.37 -4.78
CA LEU A 34 -16.73 -17.20 -5.41
C LEU A 34 -16.67 -18.02 -6.69
N ILE A 35 -16.59 -17.34 -7.82
CA ILE A 35 -16.67 -17.95 -9.16
C ILE A 35 -15.28 -17.92 -9.80
N ASP A 36 -14.79 -19.08 -10.22
CA ASP A 36 -13.55 -19.19 -11.00
C ASP A 36 -13.79 -18.72 -12.43
N ILE A 37 -13.08 -17.67 -12.83
CA ILE A 37 -13.14 -17.07 -14.17
C ILE A 37 -11.81 -17.24 -14.92
N THR A 38 -10.95 -18.14 -14.45
CA THR A 38 -9.67 -18.45 -15.11
C THR A 38 -9.94 -19.02 -16.50
N SER A 39 -9.24 -18.49 -17.50
CA SER A 39 -9.37 -18.93 -18.89
C SER A 39 -8.04 -18.85 -19.62
N ASN A 40 -7.95 -19.47 -20.80
CA ASN A 40 -6.76 -19.34 -21.64
C ASN A 40 -6.53 -17.90 -22.13
N GLU A 41 -7.59 -17.09 -22.22
CA GLU A 41 -7.48 -15.66 -22.59
C GLU A 41 -7.02 -14.80 -21.40
N THR A 42 -7.34 -15.22 -20.18
CA THR A 42 -7.02 -14.51 -18.94
C THR A 42 -6.43 -15.49 -17.93
N PRO A 43 -5.21 -16.02 -18.17
CA PRO A 43 -4.58 -16.98 -17.27
C PRO A 43 -3.96 -16.29 -16.03
N THR A 44 -3.80 -14.97 -16.08
CA THR A 44 -3.25 -14.14 -14.99
C THR A 44 -4.10 -12.88 -14.76
N MET A 45 -4.05 -12.32 -13.56
CA MET A 45 -4.62 -11.03 -13.21
C MET A 45 -4.08 -9.93 -14.13
N ALA A 46 -2.77 -9.93 -14.43
CA ALA A 46 -2.20 -9.00 -15.39
C ALA A 46 -2.89 -9.08 -16.77
N SER A 47 -3.01 -10.30 -17.34
CA SER A 47 -3.70 -10.51 -18.62
C SER A 47 -5.17 -10.08 -18.57
N LEU A 48 -5.86 -10.28 -17.44
CA LEU A 48 -7.24 -9.84 -17.27
C LEU A 48 -7.37 -8.32 -17.20
N LEU A 49 -6.50 -7.65 -16.44
CA LEU A 49 -6.53 -6.20 -16.25
C LEU A 49 -6.10 -5.42 -17.49
N ASP A 50 -5.25 -6.02 -18.35
CA ASP A 50 -4.85 -5.44 -19.63
C ASP A 50 -5.97 -5.46 -20.69
N ARG A 51 -7.11 -6.10 -20.39
CA ARG A 51 -8.25 -6.13 -21.31
C ARG A 51 -8.93 -4.76 -21.40
N PRO A 52 -9.18 -4.23 -22.61
CA PRO A 52 -9.97 -3.01 -22.78
C PRO A 52 -11.40 -3.12 -22.25
N ASP A 53 -11.96 -4.34 -22.22
CA ASP A 53 -13.33 -4.63 -21.80
C ASP A 53 -13.41 -5.23 -20.38
N VAL A 54 -12.36 -5.10 -19.56
CA VAL A 54 -12.21 -5.77 -18.25
C VAL A 54 -13.46 -5.68 -17.35
N ILE A 55 -14.09 -4.51 -17.26
CA ILE A 55 -15.30 -4.32 -16.44
C ILE A 55 -16.45 -5.21 -16.94
N ASN A 56 -16.68 -5.25 -18.26
CA ASN A 56 -17.75 -6.06 -18.84
C ASN A 56 -17.40 -7.55 -18.76
N TYR A 57 -16.13 -7.89 -18.98
CA TYR A 57 -15.63 -9.26 -18.86
C TYR A 57 -15.89 -9.81 -17.45
N VAL A 58 -15.40 -9.16 -16.39
CA VAL A 58 -15.56 -9.65 -15.01
C VAL A 58 -17.05 -9.70 -14.62
N ARG A 59 -17.86 -8.75 -15.10
CA ARG A 59 -19.31 -8.72 -14.81
C ARG A 59 -20.07 -9.90 -15.42
N THR A 60 -19.65 -10.37 -16.60
CA THR A 60 -20.39 -11.38 -17.38
C THR A 60 -19.70 -12.75 -17.42
N ALA A 61 -18.43 -12.84 -17.01
CA ALA A 61 -17.65 -14.07 -17.03
C ALA A 61 -18.39 -15.20 -16.31
N THR A 62 -18.42 -16.39 -16.91
CA THR A 62 -19.08 -17.55 -16.34
C THR A 62 -18.03 -18.57 -15.92
N GLY A 63 -18.37 -19.41 -14.96
CA GLY A 63 -17.49 -20.44 -14.45
C GLY A 63 -18.10 -21.13 -13.24
N PRO A 64 -17.43 -22.16 -12.70
CA PRO A 64 -17.91 -22.88 -11.54
C PRO A 64 -17.84 -22.00 -10.28
N VAL A 65 -18.85 -22.12 -9.42
CA VAL A 65 -18.74 -21.67 -8.02
C VAL A 65 -17.80 -22.65 -7.32
N ILE A 66 -16.69 -22.14 -6.77
CA ILE A 66 -15.65 -22.97 -6.16
C ILE A 66 -15.69 -22.96 -4.63
N ALA A 67 -16.33 -21.94 -4.04
CA ALA A 67 -16.54 -21.79 -2.61
C ALA A 67 -17.59 -20.70 -2.36
N GLN A 68 -18.20 -20.70 -1.18
CA GLN A 68 -18.81 -19.52 -0.59
C GLN A 68 -17.76 -18.66 0.13
N LEU A 69 -18.03 -17.38 0.30
CA LEU A 69 -17.11 -16.42 0.94
C LEU A 69 -16.73 -16.82 2.37
N ASP A 70 -17.66 -17.38 3.14
CA ASP A 70 -17.45 -17.83 4.51
C ASP A 70 -16.71 -19.18 4.62
N GLU A 71 -16.54 -19.89 3.51
CA GLU A 71 -15.81 -21.17 3.43
C GLU A 71 -14.31 -20.99 3.11
N LEU A 72 -13.85 -19.75 2.91
CA LEU A 72 -12.44 -19.46 2.65
C LEU A 72 -11.53 -19.91 3.80
N GLY A 73 -10.31 -20.33 3.45
CA GLY A 73 -9.28 -20.78 4.39
C GLY A 73 -9.09 -22.30 4.45
N GLY A 74 -10.00 -23.07 3.84
CA GLY A 74 -9.86 -24.52 3.66
C GLY A 74 -9.10 -24.88 2.37
N ASP A 75 -9.75 -25.63 1.49
CA ASP A 75 -9.18 -26.02 0.18
C ASP A 75 -9.11 -24.85 -0.83
N VAL A 76 -9.65 -23.69 -0.47
CA VAL A 76 -9.55 -22.43 -1.22
C VAL A 76 -9.01 -21.33 -0.28
N THR A 77 -7.82 -20.82 -0.57
CA THR A 77 -7.18 -19.75 0.22
C THR A 77 -6.92 -18.52 -0.64
N LEU A 78 -7.00 -17.33 -0.03
CA LEU A 78 -6.77 -16.08 -0.75
C LEU A 78 -5.29 -15.91 -1.11
N LEU A 79 -5.02 -15.55 -2.36
CA LEU A 79 -3.71 -15.11 -2.82
C LEU A 79 -3.64 -13.58 -2.86
N SER A 80 -2.43 -13.05 -2.96
CA SER A 80 -2.25 -11.64 -3.34
C SER A 80 -3.00 -11.37 -4.66
N PRO A 81 -3.75 -10.26 -4.76
CA PRO A 81 -4.45 -9.91 -6.00
C PRO A 81 -3.47 -9.65 -7.15
N ALA A 82 -2.29 -9.09 -6.86
CA ALA A 82 -1.19 -8.99 -7.81
C ALA A 82 -0.51 -10.37 -7.98
N ASP A 83 -0.29 -10.77 -9.24
CA ASP A 83 0.58 -11.88 -9.64
C ASP A 83 1.91 -11.40 -10.21
N VAL A 84 1.95 -11.15 -11.51
CA VAL A 84 3.17 -10.84 -12.27
C VAL A 84 3.40 -9.34 -12.38
N GLN A 85 2.47 -8.52 -11.88
CA GLN A 85 2.63 -7.07 -11.83
C GLN A 85 3.78 -6.68 -10.92
N ALA A 86 4.48 -5.60 -11.29
CA ALA A 86 5.43 -4.96 -10.41
C ALA A 86 4.68 -4.24 -9.29
N ILE A 87 5.05 -4.50 -8.03
CA ILE A 87 4.53 -3.75 -6.88
C ILE A 87 5.53 -2.65 -6.56
N LYS A 88 5.09 -1.41 -6.78
CA LYS A 88 5.80 -0.19 -6.41
C LYS A 88 5.18 0.38 -5.15
N ALA A 89 6.00 0.95 -4.30
CA ALA A 89 5.56 1.68 -3.12
C ALA A 89 6.15 3.09 -3.16
N SER A 90 5.42 4.02 -2.55
CA SER A 90 5.85 5.40 -2.38
C SER A 90 6.00 5.67 -0.89
N GLY A 91 7.23 5.99 -0.48
CA GLY A 91 7.50 6.36 0.90
C GLY A 91 7.21 7.83 1.15
N VAL A 92 7.11 8.18 2.43
CA VAL A 92 7.04 9.59 2.88
C VAL A 92 5.86 10.38 2.27
N THR A 93 4.74 9.70 2.04
CA THR A 93 3.52 10.30 1.45
C THR A 93 2.70 11.14 2.44
N PHE A 94 3.08 11.15 3.72
CA PHE A 94 2.47 11.95 4.79
C PHE A 94 3.45 13.02 5.29
N ALA A 95 3.57 14.13 4.55
CA ALA A 95 4.52 15.21 4.82
C ALA A 95 4.47 15.75 6.26
N GLN A 96 3.26 15.86 6.84
CA GLN A 96 3.07 16.32 8.22
C GLN A 96 3.72 15.39 9.25
N SER A 97 3.49 14.08 9.12
CA SER A 97 4.07 13.07 10.01
C SER A 97 5.60 12.98 9.85
N MET A 98 6.13 13.29 8.67
CA MET A 98 7.56 13.34 8.44
C MET A 98 8.22 14.50 9.19
N VAL A 99 7.68 15.72 9.11
CA VAL A 99 8.28 16.87 9.81
C VAL A 99 8.29 16.63 11.31
N GLU A 100 7.21 16.12 11.89
CA GLU A 100 7.19 15.79 13.31
C GLU A 100 8.18 14.68 13.67
N ARG A 101 8.34 13.64 12.84
CA ARG A 101 9.38 12.61 13.05
C ARG A 101 10.79 13.17 13.02
N VAL A 102 11.09 14.09 12.10
CA VAL A 102 12.41 14.76 12.06
C VAL A 102 12.66 15.55 13.33
N ILE A 103 11.64 16.23 13.85
CA ILE A 103 11.72 16.96 15.12
C ILE A 103 11.98 15.99 16.29
N GLU A 104 11.22 14.89 16.37
CA GLU A 104 11.37 13.87 17.42
C GLU A 104 12.74 13.18 17.39
N GLU A 105 13.22 12.78 16.21
CA GLU A 105 14.54 12.16 16.03
C GLU A 105 15.68 13.11 16.45
N ARG A 106 15.58 14.40 16.11
CA ARG A 106 16.58 15.41 16.49
C ARG A 106 16.52 15.75 17.96
N ALA A 107 15.32 15.75 18.54
CA ALA A 107 15.13 15.94 19.96
C ALA A 107 15.64 14.76 20.80
N ALA A 108 15.75 13.57 20.22
CA ALA A 108 16.18 12.34 20.91
C ALA A 108 15.39 12.07 22.21
N GLY A 109 14.12 12.48 22.25
CA GLY A 109 13.24 12.37 23.42
C GLY A 109 13.23 13.58 24.37
N ASP A 110 14.01 14.63 24.12
CA ASP A 110 13.98 15.89 24.88
C ASP A 110 12.79 16.78 24.45
N ALA A 111 11.81 16.94 25.34
CA ALA A 111 10.59 17.68 25.05
C ALA A 111 10.82 19.19 24.86
N ASP A 112 11.78 19.78 25.56
CA ASP A 112 12.09 21.22 25.46
C ASP A 112 12.79 21.51 24.14
N LEU A 113 13.76 20.67 23.76
CA LEU A 113 14.43 20.76 22.47
C LEU A 113 13.45 20.53 21.30
N ALA A 114 12.55 19.55 21.41
CA ALA A 114 11.51 19.33 20.41
C ALA A 114 10.62 20.57 20.22
N GLN A 115 10.21 21.20 21.33
CA GLN A 115 9.37 22.39 21.28
C GLN A 115 10.12 23.61 20.71
N GLU A 116 11.40 23.76 21.03
CA GLU A 116 12.24 24.82 20.47
C GLU A 116 12.39 24.68 18.95
N ILE A 117 12.66 23.46 18.47
CA ILE A 117 12.73 23.15 17.04
C ILE A 117 11.37 23.44 16.40
N ARG A 118 10.26 22.96 17.00
CA ARG A 118 8.91 23.20 16.50
C ARG A 118 8.61 24.69 16.34
N ASN A 119 8.91 25.50 17.35
CA ASN A 119 8.69 26.95 17.31
C ASN A 119 9.50 27.62 16.19
N ARG A 120 10.76 27.22 15.98
CA ARG A 120 11.60 27.73 14.89
C ARG A 120 11.05 27.37 13.52
N VAL A 121 10.60 26.13 13.36
CA VAL A 121 9.96 25.64 12.14
C VAL A 121 8.65 26.40 11.89
N THR A 122 7.77 26.54 12.88
CA THR A 122 6.52 27.32 12.77
C THR A 122 6.75 28.79 12.41
N ALA A 123 7.81 29.43 12.95
CA ALA A 123 8.13 30.84 12.66
C ALA A 123 8.42 31.12 11.16
N VAL A 124 8.87 30.10 10.42
CA VAL A 124 9.17 30.19 8.98
C VAL A 124 7.98 29.80 8.11
N ILE A 125 7.17 28.86 8.57
CA ILE A 125 6.06 28.26 7.82
C ILE A 125 4.74 29.03 8.01
N GLY A 126 4.66 29.83 9.07
CA GLY A 126 3.41 30.38 9.60
C GLY A 126 2.70 29.40 10.53
N ASP A 127 1.51 29.77 11.02
CA ASP A 127 0.77 29.11 12.13
C ASP A 127 0.49 27.60 11.98
N SER A 128 0.78 26.96 10.83
CA SER A 128 0.62 25.51 10.73
C SER A 128 1.45 24.81 9.66
N LEU A 129 1.98 23.65 10.03
CA LEU A 129 2.49 22.59 9.13
C LEU A 129 1.37 21.96 8.27
N SER A 130 0.10 22.20 8.62
CA SER A 130 -1.04 21.75 7.84
C SER A 130 -1.08 22.45 6.47
N GLY A 131 -1.13 21.66 5.40
CA GLY A 131 -1.30 22.18 4.03
C GLY A 131 -0.01 22.58 3.33
N ILE A 132 1.15 22.11 3.78
CA ILE A 132 2.36 22.13 2.93
C ILE A 132 2.13 21.18 1.77
N GLU A 133 2.07 21.74 0.56
CA GLU A 133 2.06 20.99 -0.68
C GLU A 133 3.51 20.70 -1.10
N PRO A 134 3.93 19.42 -1.20
CA PRO A 134 5.27 19.06 -1.65
C PRO A 134 5.63 19.72 -3.00
N GLY A 135 6.86 20.19 -3.13
CA GLY A 135 7.34 20.88 -4.34
C GLY A 135 6.85 22.34 -4.50
N SER A 136 5.93 22.81 -3.66
CA SER A 136 5.48 24.22 -3.70
C SER A 136 6.59 25.20 -3.28
N ALA A 137 6.46 26.47 -3.68
CA ALA A 137 7.40 27.52 -3.26
C ALA A 137 7.50 27.63 -1.72
N LYS A 138 6.39 27.44 -1.01
CA LYS A 138 6.36 27.39 0.45
C LYS A 138 7.19 26.22 0.97
N ALA A 139 6.96 25.00 0.46
CA ALA A 139 7.70 23.80 0.84
C ALA A 139 9.21 23.92 0.61
N MET A 140 9.61 24.50 -0.53
CA MET A 140 11.01 24.74 -0.84
C MET A 140 11.65 25.75 0.11
N HIS A 141 10.93 26.79 0.52
CA HIS A 141 11.41 27.72 1.54
C HIS A 141 11.60 27.05 2.91
N VAL A 142 10.67 26.18 3.32
CA VAL A 142 10.80 25.37 4.55
C VAL A 142 12.07 24.52 4.48
N LYS A 143 12.28 23.84 3.36
CA LYS A 143 13.44 22.98 3.12
C LYS A 143 14.75 23.76 3.26
N GLU A 144 14.85 24.94 2.65
CA GLU A 144 16.03 25.81 2.75
C GLU A 144 16.35 26.21 4.20
N VAL A 145 15.33 26.54 4.99
CA VAL A 145 15.50 26.88 6.41
C VAL A 145 15.97 25.68 7.22
N LEU A 146 15.31 24.54 7.07
CA LEU A 146 15.69 23.31 7.77
C LEU A 146 17.13 22.89 7.42
N GLN A 147 17.56 23.08 6.17
CA GLN A 147 18.95 22.86 5.75
C GLN A 147 19.93 23.82 6.43
N ARG A 148 19.61 25.12 6.49
CA ARG A 148 20.46 26.13 7.17
C ARG A 148 20.63 25.85 8.66
N GLU A 149 19.61 25.31 9.31
CA GLU A 149 19.64 24.90 10.72
C GLU A 149 20.35 23.55 10.95
N GLY A 150 20.93 22.96 9.91
CA GLY A 150 21.60 21.65 10.01
C GLY A 150 20.66 20.47 10.21
N MET A 151 19.35 20.65 9.97
CA MET A 151 18.32 19.63 10.14
C MET A 151 18.04 18.83 8.86
N TRP A 152 18.91 18.94 7.85
CA TRP A 152 18.78 18.17 6.61
C TRP A 152 18.65 16.67 6.87
N SER A 153 17.78 16.02 6.10
CA SER A 153 17.60 14.57 6.03
C SER A 153 17.09 14.17 4.64
N GLN A 154 17.31 12.92 4.26
CA GLN A 154 16.77 12.35 3.02
C GLN A 154 15.23 12.39 3.00
N TYR A 155 14.59 12.24 4.17
CA TYR A 155 13.13 12.32 4.30
C TYR A 155 12.59 13.73 4.02
N LEU A 156 13.36 14.78 4.32
CA LEU A 156 12.99 16.15 3.92
C LEU A 156 13.05 16.34 2.40
N GLU A 157 14.02 15.71 1.73
CA GLU A 157 14.14 15.82 0.28
C GLU A 157 12.90 15.27 -0.43
N VAL A 158 12.38 14.13 0.01
CA VAL A 158 11.23 13.45 -0.63
C VAL A 158 9.87 13.86 -0.06
N GLY A 159 9.81 14.21 1.24
CA GLY A 159 8.54 14.50 1.90
C GLY A 159 8.00 15.91 1.63
N ILE A 160 8.87 16.87 1.31
CA ILE A 160 8.46 18.24 0.95
C ILE A 160 9.07 18.73 -0.38
N GLY A 161 10.00 17.98 -0.97
CA GLY A 161 10.52 18.29 -2.29
C GLY A 161 9.53 17.96 -3.42
N PRO A 162 9.90 18.27 -4.67
CA PRO A 162 9.04 18.04 -5.83
C PRO A 162 9.03 16.58 -6.30
N ASP A 163 10.03 15.79 -5.91
CA ASP A 163 10.23 14.42 -6.37
C ASP A 163 9.76 13.43 -5.31
N ALA A 164 8.89 12.50 -5.70
CA ALA A 164 8.41 11.44 -4.82
C ALA A 164 9.44 10.31 -4.69
N GLU A 165 9.54 9.73 -3.50
CA GLU A 165 10.23 8.46 -3.33
C GLU A 165 9.42 7.34 -3.99
N VAL A 166 10.04 6.57 -4.89
CA VAL A 166 9.41 5.37 -5.46
C VAL A 166 10.40 4.23 -5.44
N PHE A 167 9.99 3.10 -4.85
CA PHE A 167 10.82 1.90 -4.79
C PHE A 167 10.04 0.64 -5.18
N THR A 168 10.78 -0.41 -5.54
CA THR A 168 10.19 -1.74 -5.79
C THR A 168 9.99 -2.44 -4.46
N LYS A 169 8.73 -2.62 -4.03
CA LYS A 169 8.41 -3.22 -2.72
C LYS A 169 8.78 -4.70 -2.68
N CYS A 170 8.51 -5.42 -3.77
CA CYS A 170 8.84 -6.83 -3.88
C CYS A 170 8.99 -7.27 -5.35
N GLN A 171 9.56 -8.46 -5.55
CA GLN A 171 9.57 -9.13 -6.85
C GLN A 171 8.13 -9.59 -7.21
N PRO A 172 7.83 -9.81 -8.50
CA PRO A 172 6.59 -10.46 -8.92
C PRO A 172 6.37 -11.78 -8.16
N MET A 173 5.11 -12.07 -7.81
CA MET A 173 4.69 -13.23 -7.04
C MET A 173 5.24 -13.35 -5.60
N ALA A 174 5.98 -12.35 -5.10
CA ALA A 174 6.52 -12.38 -3.72
C ALA A 174 5.54 -11.83 -2.67
N SER A 175 4.49 -11.11 -3.07
CA SER A 175 3.46 -10.63 -2.14
C SER A 175 2.55 -11.77 -1.71
N VAL A 176 2.10 -11.72 -0.46
CA VAL A 176 1.26 -12.75 0.14
C VAL A 176 -0.20 -12.28 0.28
N GLY A 177 -1.12 -13.24 0.22
CA GLY A 177 -2.53 -12.99 0.43
C GLY A 177 -2.92 -12.90 1.90
N TRP A 178 -4.18 -12.60 2.15
CA TRP A 178 -4.72 -12.54 3.49
C TRP A 178 -4.60 -13.90 4.21
N GLY A 179 -4.11 -13.87 5.44
CA GLY A 179 -4.00 -15.07 6.30
C GLY A 179 -2.75 -15.93 6.04
N ALA A 180 -1.91 -15.54 5.07
CA ALA A 180 -0.61 -16.17 4.86
C ALA A 180 0.45 -15.63 5.84
N ASP A 181 1.43 -16.47 6.15
CA ASP A 181 2.61 -16.06 6.92
C ASP A 181 3.50 -15.13 6.09
N VAL A 182 4.02 -14.08 6.72
CA VAL A 182 5.03 -13.20 6.13
C VAL A 182 6.43 -13.69 6.45
N GLY A 183 7.32 -13.64 5.47
CA GLY A 183 8.73 -13.99 5.66
C GLY A 183 9.50 -12.88 6.35
N ILE A 184 10.23 -13.22 7.43
CA ILE A 184 11.17 -12.31 8.10
C ILE A 184 12.59 -12.81 7.85
N HIS A 185 13.49 -11.90 7.46
CA HIS A 185 14.89 -12.26 7.26
C HIS A 185 15.51 -12.74 8.58
N PRO A 186 16.20 -13.91 8.65
CA PRO A 186 16.67 -14.48 9.92
C PRO A 186 17.62 -13.59 10.73
N MET A 187 18.34 -12.69 10.06
CA MET A 187 19.23 -11.72 10.72
C MET A 187 18.53 -10.43 11.17
N SER A 188 17.26 -10.23 10.81
CA SER A 188 16.53 -9.02 11.18
C SER A 188 16.12 -9.09 12.65
N THR A 189 16.55 -8.11 13.44
CA THR A 189 16.24 -8.01 14.88
C THR A 189 15.12 -7.01 15.18
N TRP A 190 14.67 -6.25 14.18
CA TRP A 190 13.58 -5.28 14.29
C TRP A 190 12.80 -5.24 12.98
N ASN A 191 11.49 -5.47 13.05
CA ASN A 191 10.60 -5.40 11.89
C ASN A 191 9.31 -4.70 12.33
N ASN A 192 8.81 -3.78 11.52
CA ASN A 192 7.59 -3.04 11.80
C ASN A 192 6.64 -3.12 10.60
N PRO A 193 5.36 -3.46 10.79
CA PRO A 193 4.37 -3.37 9.72
C PRO A 193 4.09 -1.90 9.37
N GLU A 194 3.97 -1.61 8.07
CA GLU A 194 3.62 -0.30 7.53
C GLU A 194 2.25 -0.40 6.84
N PRO A 195 1.15 -0.01 7.50
CA PRO A 195 -0.18 -0.05 6.90
C PRO A 195 -0.32 1.06 5.86
N GLU A 196 -0.63 0.69 4.63
CA GLU A 196 -0.73 1.58 3.46
C GLU A 196 -2.06 1.35 2.72
N ILE A 197 -2.54 2.37 2.00
CA ILE A 197 -3.61 2.21 1.00
C ILE A 197 -2.94 1.74 -0.29
N VAL A 198 -3.49 0.70 -0.90
CA VAL A 198 -3.00 0.07 -2.14
C VAL A 198 -4.07 0.14 -3.22
#